data_AF-A0A1F4MF36-F1
#
_entry.id   AF-A0A1F4MF36-F1
#
_cell.length_a   1.000
_cell.length_b   1.000
_cell.length_c   1.000
_cell.angle_alpha   90.00
_cell.angle_beta   90.00
_cell.angle_gamma   90.00
#
_symmetry.space_group_name_H-M   'P 1'
#
loop_
_entity.id
_entity.type
_entity.pdbx_description
1 polymer ?
#
loop_
_entity_poly.entity_id
_entity_poly.type
_entity_poly.pdbx_seq_one_letter_code
_entity_poly.pdbx_strand_id
1 'polypeptide(L)' 'MATKHFPKGLDDRMRDQNGEIRQKRSDTKVETLRKTYGDDFAKGYRSDAQLGTVLKREGVDTLDQLLKKK' A
#
# COMPACT_ATOMS: atom_id res chain seq x y z
N MET A 1 11.48 -18.16 -24.63
CA MET A 1 10.42 -17.33 -24.01
C MET A 1 11.00 -16.68 -22.77
N ALA A 2 11.53 -15.46 -22.89
CA ALA A 2 12.08 -14.76 -21.72
C ALA A 2 10.90 -14.35 -20.83
N THR A 3 10.69 -15.07 -19.74
CA THR A 3 9.76 -14.66 -18.67
C THR A 3 10.29 -13.34 -18.13
N LYS A 4 9.72 -12.21 -18.61
CA LYS A 4 9.93 -10.89 -18.01
C LYS A 4 9.60 -11.04 -16.54
N HIS A 5 10.63 -11.12 -15.71
CA HIS A 5 10.50 -11.25 -14.27
C HIS A 5 10.07 -9.89 -13.75
N PHE A 6 8.77 -9.61 -13.83
CA PHE A 6 8.21 -8.41 -13.24
C PHE A 6 8.51 -8.49 -11.73
N PRO A 7 9.21 -7.50 -11.16
CA PRO A 7 9.52 -7.53 -9.74
C PRO A 7 8.21 -7.70 -8.96
N LYS A 8 8.20 -8.70 -8.06
CA LYS A 8 7.05 -9.09 -7.24
C LYS A 8 6.34 -7.82 -6.78
N GLY A 9 5.07 -7.68 -7.14
CA GLY A 9 4.32 -6.50 -6.77
C GLY A 9 4.09 -6.43 -5.27
N LEU A 10 3.74 -5.25 -4.79
CA LEU A 10 3.35 -5.03 -3.39
C LEU A 10 2.22 -6.00 -3.02
N ASP A 11 2.45 -6.85 -2.01
CA ASP A 11 1.58 -7.94 -1.53
C ASP A 11 1.28 -9.06 -2.52
N ASP A 12 2.28 -9.54 -3.26
CA ASP A 12 2.11 -10.59 -4.28
C ASP A 12 1.09 -10.24 -5.38
N ARG A 13 0.75 -8.95 -5.50
CA ARG A 13 -0.13 -8.46 -6.56
C ARG A 13 0.60 -8.48 -7.89
N MET A 14 -0.05 -9.03 -8.90
CA MET A 14 0.43 -8.95 -10.28
C MET A 14 0.40 -7.49 -10.75
N ARG A 15 1.51 -7.05 -11.37
CA ARG A 15 1.56 -5.78 -12.12
C ARG A 15 0.70 -5.89 -13.38
N ASP A 16 0.12 -4.80 -13.82
CA ASP A 16 -0.60 -4.76 -15.09
C ASP A 16 0.36 -4.85 -16.30
N GLN A 17 -0.18 -4.84 -17.52
CA GLN A 17 0.61 -4.91 -18.75
C GLN A 17 1.63 -3.75 -18.89
N ASN A 18 1.40 -2.65 -18.19
CA ASN A 18 2.28 -1.48 -18.16
C ASN A 18 3.32 -1.56 -17.02
N GLY A 19 3.25 -2.60 -16.18
CA GLY A 19 4.16 -2.78 -15.05
C GLY A 19 3.73 -2.02 -13.80
N GLU A 20 2.53 -1.43 -13.77
CA GLU A 20 2.01 -0.68 -12.63
C GLU A 20 1.09 -1.52 -11.75
N ILE A 21 1.04 -1.19 -10.46
CA ILE A 21 0.14 -1.80 -9.50
C ILE A 21 -0.96 -0.79 -9.24
N ARG A 22 -2.21 -1.15 -9.52
CA ARG A 22 -3.36 -0.30 -9.20
C ARG A 22 -3.26 0.19 -7.75
N GLN A 23 -3.30 1.49 -7.55
CA GLN A 23 -3.18 2.08 -6.23
C GLN A 23 -4.30 1.57 -5.30
N LYS A 24 -3.97 1.39 -4.02
CA LYS A 24 -4.96 1.04 -3.00
C LYS A 24 -5.92 2.23 -2.84
N ARG A 25 -7.22 1.95 -2.74
CA ARG A 25 -8.21 3.02 -2.59
C ARG A 25 -7.98 3.78 -1.28
N SER A 26 -8.15 5.10 -1.31
CA SER A 26 -7.97 5.98 -0.16
C SER A 26 -8.97 5.72 0.98
N ASP A 27 -10.12 5.11 0.69
CA ASP A 27 -11.11 4.71 1.70
C ASP A 27 -10.80 3.36 2.39
N THR A 28 -9.68 2.71 2.04
CA THR A 28 -9.26 1.47 2.71
C THR A 28 -8.95 1.75 4.17
N LYS A 29 -9.51 0.95 5.08
CA LYS A 29 -9.26 1.09 6.52
C LYS A 29 -7.84 0.66 6.90
N VAL A 30 -7.25 1.34 7.87
CA VAL A 30 -5.95 0.99 8.47
C VAL A 30 -5.94 -0.43 9.01
N GLU A 31 -7.05 -0.89 9.61
CA GLU A 31 -7.19 -2.29 10.07
C GLU A 31 -6.94 -3.30 8.94
N THR A 32 -7.55 -3.10 7.77
CA THR A 32 -7.36 -3.98 6.62
C THR A 32 -5.92 -3.97 6.14
N LEU A 33 -5.27 -2.80 6.19
CA LEU A 33 -3.87 -2.67 5.79
C LEU A 33 -2.94 -3.35 6.79
N ARG A 34 -3.24 -3.29 8.09
CA ARG A 34 -2.48 -4.01 9.12
C ARG A 34 -2.53 -5.53 8.92
N LYS A 35 -3.67 -6.06 8.49
CA LYS A 35 -3.79 -7.50 8.17
C LYS A 35 -2.89 -7.93 7.02
N THR A 36 -2.56 -7.02 6.09
CA THR A 36 -1.72 -7.32 4.92
C THR A 36 -0.25 -6.97 5.15
N TYR A 37 0.03 -5.79 5.71
CA TYR A 37 1.38 -5.24 5.87
C TYR A 37 1.96 -5.38 7.29
N GLY A 38 1.18 -5.92 8.23
CA GLY A 38 1.54 -6.08 9.63
C GLY A 38 0.94 -5.02 10.55
N ASP A 39 0.76 -5.38 11.84
CA ASP A 39 0.16 -4.52 12.86
C ASP A 39 0.96 -3.23 13.13
N ASP A 40 2.23 -3.20 12.76
CA ASP A 40 3.05 -2.00 12.78
C ASP A 40 2.60 -0.94 11.76
N PHE A 41 1.73 -1.27 10.82
CA PHE A 41 1.26 -0.31 9.82
C PHE A 41 0.42 0.79 10.48
N ALA A 42 0.86 2.04 10.32
CA ALA A 42 0.19 3.22 10.87
C ALA A 42 -0.14 3.08 12.37
N LYS A 43 0.81 2.62 13.19
CA LYS A 43 0.62 2.34 14.64
C LYS A 43 0.04 3.50 15.46
N GLY A 44 0.24 4.75 15.02
CA GLY A 44 -0.33 5.95 15.65
C GLY A 44 -1.77 6.29 15.22
N TYR A 45 -2.37 5.53 14.30
CA TYR A 45 -3.70 5.78 13.77
C TYR A 45 -4.71 4.78 14.32
N ARG A 46 -5.97 5.21 14.43
CA ARG A 46 -7.06 4.29 14.76
C ARG A 46 -7.28 3.29 13.63
N SER A 47 -7.71 2.08 13.97
CA SER A 47 -7.96 0.98 13.01
C SER A 47 -9.03 1.33 11.97
N ASP A 48 -10.01 2.14 12.36
CA ASP A 48 -11.10 2.63 11.51
C ASP A 48 -10.70 3.84 10.64
N ALA A 49 -9.50 4.39 10.83
CA ALA A 49 -9.01 5.47 10.00
C ALA A 49 -8.86 5.02 8.54
N GLN A 50 -9.13 5.95 7.63
CA GLN A 50 -8.97 5.71 6.20
C GLN A 50 -7.52 5.95 5.78
N LEU A 51 -7.04 5.15 4.85
CA LEU A 51 -5.71 5.27 4.24
C LEU A 51 -5.45 6.70 3.74
N GLY A 52 -6.41 7.32 3.08
CA GLY A 52 -6.28 8.68 2.57
C GLY A 52 -6.00 9.70 3.68
N THR A 53 -6.56 9.52 4.88
CA THR A 53 -6.24 10.38 6.03
C THR A 53 -4.81 10.16 6.52
N VAL A 54 -4.36 8.91 6.55
CA VAL A 54 -2.97 8.57 6.91
C VAL A 54 -1.99 9.17 5.92
N LEU A 55 -2.24 8.96 4.62
CA LEU A 55 -1.44 9.48 3.51
C LEU A 55 -1.32 11.01 3.58
N LYS A 56 -2.44 11.71 3.77
CA LYS A 56 -2.46 13.17 3.93
C LYS A 56 -1.67 13.66 5.14
N ARG A 57 -1.77 12.97 6.28
CA ARG A 57 -1.01 13.35 7.48
C ARG A 57 0.49 13.07 7.35
N GLU A 58 0.85 12.01 6.64
CA GLU A 58 2.25 11.63 6.39
C GLU A 58 2.90 12.41 5.23
N GLY A 59 2.10 13.15 4.47
CA GLY A 59 2.55 13.96 3.32
C GLY A 59 2.93 13.11 2.11
N VAL A 60 2.29 11.95 1.94
CA VAL A 60 2.54 11.02 0.82
C VAL A 60 1.25 10.79 0.03
N ASP A 61 1.38 10.55 -1.27
CA ASP A 61 0.22 10.38 -2.15
C ASP A 61 -0.19 8.92 -2.32
N THR A 62 0.75 8.00 -2.09
CA THR A 62 0.55 6.57 -2.33
C THR A 62 0.98 5.73 -1.14
N LEU A 63 0.31 4.58 -1.00
CA LEU A 63 0.65 3.59 0.01
C LEU A 63 2.07 3.03 -0.19
N ASP A 64 2.54 2.91 -1.43
CA ASP A 64 3.91 2.45 -1.72
C ASP A 64 4.98 3.42 -1.17
N GLN A 65 4.77 4.73 -1.34
CA GLN A 65 5.62 5.75 -0.74
C GLN A 65 5.61 5.67 0.80
N LEU A 66 4.43 5.45 1.40
CA LEU A 66 4.31 5.29 2.84
C LEU A 66 5.11 4.08 3.35
N LEU A 67 5.11 2.97 2.62
CA LEU A 67 5.87 1.77 2.96
C LEU A 67 7.38 1.93 2.76
N LYS A 68 7.81 2.66 1.72
CA LYS A 68 9.24 2.95 1.48
C LYS A 68 9.86 3.91 2.50
N LYS A 69 9.04 4.73 3.16
CA LYS A 69 9.48 5.69 4.18
C LYS A 69 9.69 5.04 5.56
N LYS A 70 9.27 3.78 5.72
CA LYS A 70 9.23 3.07 6.99
C LYS A 70 10.57 2.42 7.35
#